data_AF-A0A1K0G5I3-F1
#
_entry.id   AF-A0A1K0G5I3-F1
#
_cell.length_a   1.000
_cell.length_b   1.000
_cell.length_c   1.000
_cell.angle_alpha   90.00
_cell.angle_beta   90.00
_cell.angle_gamma   90.00
#
_symmetry.space_group_name_H-M   'P 1'
#
loop_
_entity.id
_entity.type
_entity.pdbx_description
1 polymer ?
#
loop_
_entity_poly.entity_id
_entity_poly.type
_entity_poly.pdbx_seq_one_letter_code
_entity_poly.pdbx_strand_id
1 'polypeptide(L)'
;MHVQSLFPFLALLLVSVLVSVVGGVPMPPSPRRPHQSNLYQYKRLYRAFLQPLNLYLRSPTIDAPIPSAHSNRGTFNPLYTEMLLSDHPAYIHPLTADRLNPVLLRMTDLTNRGERRPPSLGDQRKFSPLFPFFFYSLLPLTVLFLGFWIGGFVSLFEEATMGAKEELQVPLHPKNIKAQHTYPLRQLLTKYTRLLGMLENPAHLERLTGLLGVEDWRRFEEALEVLEAENELLKVAVREYAQTFPRFDVAA
;
A
#
# COMPACT_ATOMS: atom_id res chain seq x y z
N MET A 1 -16.30 -31.29 -19.41
CA MET A 1 -16.13 -30.29 -18.34
C MET A 1 -15.09 -29.29 -18.79
N HIS A 2 -15.54 -28.21 -19.45
CA HIS A 2 -14.69 -27.13 -19.97
C HIS A 2 -14.77 -25.94 -19.02
N VAL A 3 -13.74 -25.77 -18.18
CA VAL A 3 -13.46 -24.52 -17.46
C VAL A 3 -12.24 -23.90 -18.11
N GLN A 4 -12.39 -23.48 -19.36
CA GLN A 4 -11.39 -22.73 -20.12
C GLN A 4 -12.16 -21.68 -20.92
N SER A 5 -12.19 -20.43 -20.43
CA SER A 5 -12.38 -19.20 -21.25
C SER A 5 -12.78 -17.93 -20.46
N LEU A 6 -12.82 -17.93 -19.11
CA LEU A 6 -13.11 -16.69 -18.37
C LEU A 6 -11.86 -15.82 -18.10
N PHE A 7 -10.66 -16.35 -18.30
CA PHE A 7 -9.40 -15.64 -18.07
C PHE A 7 -9.14 -14.40 -18.96
N PRO A 8 -9.44 -14.39 -20.28
CA PRO A 8 -9.13 -13.23 -21.12
C PRO A 8 -10.08 -12.04 -20.92
N PHE A 9 -11.27 -12.26 -20.33
CA PHE A 9 -12.24 -11.19 -20.10
C PHE A 9 -11.93 -10.37 -18.83
N LEU A 10 -11.29 -10.96 -17.81
CA LEU A 10 -10.92 -10.24 -16.58
C LEU A 10 -9.70 -9.33 -16.77
N ALA A 11 -8.73 -9.74 -17.58
CA ALA A 11 -7.56 -8.92 -17.91
C ALA A 11 -7.95 -7.62 -18.66
N LEU A 12 -9.04 -7.64 -19.43
CA LEU A 12 -9.59 -6.45 -20.10
C LEU A 12 -10.27 -5.47 -19.12
N LEU A 13 -10.76 -5.95 -17.98
CA LEU A 13 -11.43 -5.13 -16.97
C LEU A 13 -10.41 -4.38 -16.09
N LEU A 14 -9.30 -5.02 -15.73
CA LEU A 14 -8.16 -4.37 -15.06
C LEU A 14 -7.50 -3.28 -15.93
N VAL A 15 -7.40 -3.50 -17.25
CA VAL A 15 -6.89 -2.47 -18.17
C VAL A 15 -7.88 -1.31 -18.35
N SER A 16 -9.20 -1.56 -18.30
CA SER A 16 -10.21 -0.51 -18.44
C SER A 16 -10.25 0.46 -17.25
N VAL A 17 -9.96 -0.02 -16.03
CA VAL A 17 -9.86 0.85 -14.84
C VAL A 17 -8.58 1.70 -14.91
N LEU A 18 -7.47 1.13 -15.41
CA LEU A 18 -6.22 1.88 -15.63
C LEU A 18 -6.35 2.96 -16.72
N VAL A 19 -7.06 2.69 -17.82
CA VAL A 19 -7.24 3.65 -18.92
C VAL A 19 -8.16 4.81 -18.53
N SER A 20 -9.09 4.61 -17.61
CA SER A 20 -10.01 5.68 -17.17
C SER A 20 -9.34 6.74 -16.29
N VAL A 21 -8.15 6.46 -15.73
CA VAL A 21 -7.37 7.42 -14.92
C VAL A 21 -6.30 8.16 -15.75
N VAL A 22 -5.91 7.62 -16.91
CA VAL A 22 -4.84 8.18 -17.77
C VAL A 22 -5.37 9.10 -18.88
N GLY A 23 -6.69 9.32 -18.96
CA GLY A 23 -7.33 10.32 -19.82
C GLY A 23 -7.06 11.76 -19.38
N GLY A 24 -5.80 12.20 -19.53
CA GLY A 24 -5.33 13.55 -19.24
C GLY A 24 -6.05 14.60 -20.09
N VAL A 25 -6.85 15.42 -19.43
CA VAL A 25 -7.28 16.72 -19.97
C VAL A 25 -6.05 17.64 -19.98
N PRO A 26 -5.59 18.16 -21.13
CA PRO A 26 -4.48 19.12 -21.16
C PRO A 26 -4.97 20.44 -20.55
N MET A 27 -4.50 20.74 -19.34
CA MET A 27 -4.85 21.97 -18.63
C MET A 27 -3.82 23.07 -18.96
N PRO A 28 -4.26 24.30 -19.32
CA PRO A 28 -3.35 25.40 -19.61
C PRO A 28 -2.59 25.82 -18.33
N PRO A 29 -1.33 26.31 -18.47
CA PRO A 29 -0.54 26.75 -17.32
C PRO A 29 -1.22 27.96 -16.66
N SER A 30 -1.85 27.74 -15.51
CA SER A 30 -2.47 28.81 -14.73
C SER A 30 -1.47 29.56 -13.86
N PRO A 31 -1.66 30.88 -13.66
CA PRO A 31 -0.70 31.72 -12.96
C PRO A 31 -0.65 31.40 -11.47
N ARG A 32 0.56 31.37 -10.91
CA ARG A 32 0.82 31.15 -9.48
C ARG A 32 0.09 32.19 -8.60
N ARG A 33 -0.99 31.78 -7.93
CA ARG A 33 -1.49 32.34 -6.65
C ARG A 33 -1.73 31.20 -5.65
N PRO A 34 -1.45 31.39 -4.34
CA PRO A 34 -1.01 30.29 -3.49
C PRO A 34 -2.11 29.69 -2.59
N HIS A 35 -2.07 28.37 -2.45
CA HIS A 35 -2.46 27.54 -1.30
C HIS A 35 -3.91 27.07 -1.02
N GLN A 36 -5.00 27.75 -1.41
CA GLN A 36 -6.36 27.23 -1.14
C GLN A 36 -6.93 26.33 -2.25
N SER A 37 -6.58 26.59 -3.51
CA SER A 37 -7.05 25.81 -4.66
C SER A 37 -6.54 24.36 -4.64
N ASN A 38 -5.36 24.12 -4.05
CA ASN A 38 -4.72 22.80 -4.07
C ASN A 38 -5.46 21.80 -3.16
N LEU A 39 -5.82 22.20 -1.93
CA LEU A 39 -6.45 21.28 -0.97
C LEU A 39 -7.81 20.75 -1.44
N TYR A 40 -8.56 21.58 -2.19
CA TYR A 40 -9.81 21.16 -2.80
C TYR A 40 -9.60 20.06 -3.85
N GLN A 41 -8.53 20.15 -4.65
CA GLN A 41 -8.17 19.14 -5.64
C GLN A 41 -7.80 17.82 -4.95
N TYR A 42 -6.95 17.87 -3.92
CA TYR A 42 -6.64 16.68 -3.12
C TYR A 42 -7.90 16.04 -2.53
N LYS A 43 -8.78 16.83 -1.93
CA LYS A 43 -10.04 16.33 -1.34
C LYS A 43 -10.92 15.64 -2.38
N ARG A 44 -10.95 16.15 -3.61
CA ARG A 44 -11.69 15.53 -4.72
C ARG A 44 -11.07 14.19 -5.11
N LEU A 45 -9.74 14.11 -5.26
CA LEU A 45 -9.02 12.87 -5.55
C LEU A 45 -9.20 11.85 -4.42
N TYR A 46 -8.98 12.27 -3.18
CA TYR A 46 -9.21 11.48 -1.98
C TYR A 46 -10.59 10.83 -1.95
N ARG A 47 -11.63 11.62 -2.24
CA ARG A 47 -13.00 11.10 -2.34
C ARG A 47 -13.15 10.13 -3.51
N ALA A 48 -12.61 10.46 -4.68
CA ALA A 48 -12.73 9.63 -5.87
C ALA A 48 -12.11 8.24 -5.69
N PHE A 49 -10.95 8.15 -5.02
CA PHE A 49 -10.28 6.87 -4.77
C PHE A 49 -10.92 6.06 -3.64
N LEU A 50 -11.40 6.71 -2.57
CA LEU A 50 -11.86 5.98 -1.37
C LEU A 50 -13.36 5.73 -1.32
N GLN A 51 -14.17 6.47 -2.08
CA GLN A 51 -15.61 6.26 -2.08
C GLN A 51 -16.00 4.89 -2.67
N PRO A 52 -15.42 4.40 -3.79
CA PRO A 52 -15.70 3.06 -4.30
C PRO A 52 -15.34 1.95 -3.30
N LEU A 53 -14.28 2.15 -2.52
CA LEU A 53 -13.79 1.19 -1.53
C LEU A 53 -14.54 1.22 -0.19
N ASN A 54 -15.55 2.10 -0.05
CA ASN A 54 -16.22 2.39 1.23
C ASN A 54 -15.28 2.82 2.36
N LEU A 55 -14.14 3.42 2.00
CA LEU A 55 -13.13 3.91 2.96
C LEU A 55 -13.18 5.42 3.16
N TYR A 56 -13.98 6.15 2.35
CA TYR A 56 -14.06 7.60 2.43
C TYR A 56 -14.64 8.07 3.77
N LEU A 57 -13.86 8.87 4.49
CA LEU A 57 -14.33 9.61 5.65
C LEU A 57 -14.46 11.10 5.35
N ARG A 58 -15.54 11.72 5.83
CA ARG A 58 -15.74 13.18 5.74
C ARG A 58 -14.78 13.95 6.64
N SER A 59 -14.33 13.33 7.72
CA SER A 59 -13.36 13.83 8.69
C SER A 59 -12.59 12.65 9.26
N PRO A 60 -11.30 12.81 9.58
CA PRO A 60 -10.52 11.72 10.13
C PRO A 60 -11.00 11.46 11.57
N THR A 61 -10.75 10.26 12.07
CA THR A 61 -10.99 9.92 13.48
C THR A 61 -10.05 10.67 14.42
N ILE A 62 -8.85 11.00 13.94
CA ILE A 62 -7.81 11.70 14.69
C ILE A 62 -7.28 12.83 13.81
N ASP A 63 -7.28 14.06 14.33
CA ASP A 63 -6.66 15.20 13.65
C ASP A 63 -5.16 15.26 14.01
N ALA A 64 -4.32 15.55 13.02
CA ALA A 64 -2.89 15.74 13.26
C ALA A 64 -2.64 17.03 14.07
N PRO A 65 -1.70 17.03 15.03
CA PRO A 65 -1.29 18.23 15.72
C PRO A 65 -0.45 19.07 14.75
N ILE A 66 -1.13 19.89 13.94
CA ILE A 66 -0.46 20.80 13.01
C ILE A 66 0.18 21.91 13.86
N PRO A 67 1.53 22.06 13.86
CA PRO A 67 2.13 23.21 14.50
C PRO A 67 1.61 24.46 13.80
N SER A 68 0.92 25.32 14.54
CA SER A 68 0.42 26.58 13.99
C SER A 68 1.61 27.37 13.43
N ALA A 69 1.55 27.80 12.17
CA ALA A 69 2.59 28.65 11.56
C ALA A 69 2.82 29.98 12.33
N HIS A 70 2.00 30.27 13.34
CA HIS A 70 2.02 31.47 14.19
C HIS A 70 2.64 31.27 15.58
N SER A 71 3.03 30.05 15.98
CA SER A 71 3.76 29.89 17.25
C SER A 71 5.21 30.36 17.05
N ASN A 72 5.44 31.64 17.35
CA ASN A 72 6.71 32.33 17.55
C ASN A 72 7.94 31.79 16.81
N ARG A 73 8.55 32.66 15.98
CA ARG A 73 9.86 32.50 15.32
C ARG A 73 11.05 32.15 16.25
N GLY A 74 10.83 31.88 17.53
CA GLY A 74 11.82 31.34 18.45
C GLY A 74 11.78 29.81 18.43
N THR A 75 12.80 29.21 17.80
CA THR A 75 13.18 27.79 17.95
C THR A 75 12.08 26.76 17.63
N PHE A 76 11.66 26.71 16.37
CA PHE A 76 11.14 25.45 15.83
C PHE A 76 12.25 24.41 15.89
N ASN A 77 12.20 23.50 16.87
CA ASN A 77 13.15 22.40 16.97
C ASN A 77 12.60 21.24 16.12
N PRO A 78 13.20 20.94 14.95
CA PRO A 78 12.68 19.90 14.07
C PRO A 78 12.77 18.52 14.74
N LEU A 79 13.77 18.30 15.61
CA LEU A 79 13.92 17.05 16.36
C LEU A 79 12.77 16.84 17.35
N TYR A 80 12.32 17.90 18.01
CA TYR A 80 11.20 17.82 18.94
C TYR A 80 9.88 17.57 18.21
N THR A 81 9.74 18.11 17.00
CA THR A 81 8.54 17.91 16.16
C THR A 81 8.51 16.49 15.61
N GLU A 82 9.64 15.96 15.13
CA GLU A 82 9.74 14.57 14.69
C GLU A 82 9.48 13.60 15.84
N MET A 83 10.04 13.84 17.03
CA MET A 83 9.80 13.01 18.23
C MET A 83 8.34 13.07 18.71
N LEU A 84 7.67 14.23 18.62
CA LEU A 84 6.27 14.37 19.00
C LEU A 84 5.30 13.76 17.96
N LEU A 85 5.68 13.81 16.69
CA LEU A 85 4.84 13.34 15.59
C LEU A 85 5.09 11.88 15.25
N SER A 86 6.28 11.32 15.51
CA SER A 86 6.63 9.94 15.13
C SER A 86 5.63 8.94 15.69
N ASP A 87 5.20 9.13 16.92
CA ASP A 87 4.32 8.19 17.62
C ASP A 87 2.84 8.58 17.50
N HIS A 88 2.52 9.66 16.77
CA HIS A 88 1.16 10.15 16.64
C HIS A 88 0.42 9.37 15.53
N PRO A 89 -0.77 8.80 15.78
CA PRO A 89 -1.48 7.95 14.81
C PRO A 89 -1.94 8.68 13.54
N ALA A 90 -1.99 10.02 13.57
CA ALA A 90 -2.24 10.84 12.39
C ALA A 90 -0.97 11.12 11.55
N TYR A 91 0.13 10.41 11.79
CA TYR A 91 1.40 10.57 11.11
C TYR A 91 1.93 9.24 10.59
N ILE A 92 2.49 9.24 9.37
CA ILE A 92 3.15 8.04 8.80
C ILE A 92 4.58 7.97 9.34
N HIS A 93 4.83 6.97 10.18
CA HIS A 93 6.14 6.71 10.75
C HIS A 93 7.16 6.30 9.66
N PRO A 94 8.45 6.68 9.76
CA PRO A 94 9.48 6.27 8.79
C PRO A 94 9.58 4.74 8.60
N LEU A 95 9.39 3.99 9.69
CA LEU A 95 9.43 2.52 9.66
C LEU A 95 8.13 1.87 9.15
N THR A 96 7.07 2.64 8.90
CA THR A 96 5.82 2.10 8.34
C THR A 96 6.06 1.33 7.05
N ALA A 97 7.01 1.80 6.23
CA ALA A 97 7.40 1.15 4.97
C ALA A 97 7.96 -0.27 5.17
N ASP A 98 8.47 -0.60 6.36
CA ASP A 98 9.07 -1.91 6.64
C ASP A 98 8.05 -3.03 6.76
N ARG A 99 6.78 -2.71 7.05
CA ARG A 99 5.68 -3.69 7.05
C ARG A 99 5.47 -4.37 5.70
N LEU A 100 5.91 -3.74 4.61
CA LEU A 100 5.83 -4.29 3.25
C LEU A 100 7.02 -5.20 2.92
N ASN A 101 8.07 -5.23 3.75
CA ASN A 101 9.24 -6.08 3.50
C ASN A 101 8.89 -7.58 3.46
N PRO A 102 8.08 -8.14 4.39
CA PRO A 102 7.66 -9.54 4.32
C PRO A 102 6.92 -9.86 3.02
N VAL A 103 6.02 -8.97 2.58
CA VAL A 103 5.26 -9.13 1.32
C VAL A 103 6.20 -9.14 0.12
N LEU A 104 7.09 -8.14 0.02
CA LEU A 104 8.06 -8.02 -1.07
C LEU A 104 9.05 -9.19 -1.12
N LEU A 105 9.56 -9.62 0.03
CA LEU A 105 10.46 -10.78 0.13
C LEU A 105 9.72 -12.04 -0.33
N ARG A 106 8.47 -12.21 0.10
CA ARG A 106 7.63 -13.34 -0.32
C ARG A 106 7.40 -13.31 -1.82
N MET A 107 6.93 -12.20 -2.38
CA MET A 107 6.71 -12.08 -3.83
C MET A 107 7.99 -12.38 -4.62
N THR A 108 9.13 -11.82 -4.19
CA THR A 108 10.42 -12.05 -4.83
C THR A 108 10.81 -13.54 -4.80
N ASP A 109 10.62 -14.20 -3.66
CA ASP A 109 10.88 -15.63 -3.51
C ASP A 109 9.96 -16.48 -4.42
N LEU A 110 8.68 -16.13 -4.47
CA LEU A 110 7.69 -16.77 -5.35
C LEU A 110 8.02 -16.61 -6.84
N THR A 111 8.42 -15.40 -7.27
CA THR A 111 8.72 -15.12 -8.67
C THR A 111 10.05 -15.72 -9.11
N ASN A 112 11.04 -15.79 -8.21
CA ASN A 112 12.40 -16.26 -8.52
C ASN A 112 12.58 -17.77 -8.43
N ARG A 113 11.70 -18.50 -7.74
CA ARG A 113 11.90 -19.95 -7.51
C ARG A 113 11.97 -20.78 -8.78
N GLY A 114 11.43 -20.32 -9.91
CA GLY A 114 11.28 -21.12 -11.11
C GLY A 114 10.43 -22.38 -10.84
N GLU A 115 9.94 -23.05 -11.86
CA GLU A 115 9.00 -24.18 -11.72
C GLU A 115 9.54 -25.42 -10.99
N ARG A 116 10.75 -25.40 -10.42
CA ARG A 116 11.52 -26.64 -10.18
C ARG A 116 11.70 -27.10 -8.75
N ARG A 117 11.32 -26.34 -7.72
CA ARG A 117 11.47 -26.84 -6.33
C ARG A 117 10.33 -26.44 -5.39
N PRO A 118 9.62 -27.42 -4.80
CA PRO A 118 8.75 -27.15 -3.66
C PRO A 118 9.58 -26.62 -2.46
N PRO A 119 8.96 -25.86 -1.53
CA PRO A 119 9.66 -25.28 -0.40
C PRO A 119 10.36 -26.32 0.48
N SER A 120 11.62 -26.05 0.84
CA SER A 120 12.39 -26.93 1.74
C SER A 120 11.86 -26.86 3.18
N LEU A 121 12.13 -27.89 3.99
CA LEU A 121 11.79 -27.88 5.44
C LEU A 121 12.40 -26.68 6.19
N GLY A 122 13.54 -26.16 5.73
CA GLY A 122 14.16 -24.95 6.28
C GLY A 122 13.39 -23.67 5.92
N ASP A 123 12.77 -23.63 4.74
CA ASP A 123 11.86 -22.54 4.36
C ASP A 123 10.60 -22.61 5.22
N GLN A 124 10.04 -23.81 5.41
CA GLN A 124 8.82 -24.05 6.18
C GLN A 124 8.89 -23.53 7.62
N ARG A 125 10.05 -23.65 8.28
CA ARG A 125 10.25 -23.16 9.67
C ARG A 125 10.26 -21.64 9.79
N LYS A 126 10.51 -20.90 8.71
CA LYS A 126 10.44 -19.43 8.69
C LYS A 126 8.99 -18.92 8.58
N PHE A 127 8.03 -19.80 8.28
CA PHE A 127 6.63 -19.45 8.02
C PHE A 127 5.67 -19.77 9.16
N SER A 128 6.14 -20.30 10.29
CA SER A 128 5.25 -20.83 11.33
C SER A 128 5.58 -20.34 12.75
N PRO A 129 5.25 -19.09 13.10
CA PRO A 129 4.93 -18.77 14.48
C PRO A 129 3.43 -18.76 14.77
N LEU A 130 2.55 -18.77 13.74
CA LEU A 130 1.11 -18.48 13.93
C LEU A 130 0.11 -19.65 13.84
N PHE A 131 0.53 -20.87 13.49
CA PHE A 131 -0.41 -22.02 13.43
C PHE A 131 0.15 -23.27 14.12
N PRO A 132 -0.17 -23.50 15.41
CA PRO A 132 0.15 -24.76 16.06
C PRO A 132 -0.80 -25.85 15.56
N PHE A 133 -0.21 -26.93 15.04
CA PHE A 133 -0.71 -28.31 15.15
C PHE A 133 -2.21 -28.55 14.95
N PHE A 134 -2.69 -28.44 13.72
CA PHE A 134 -3.80 -29.26 13.26
C PHE A 134 -3.42 -29.80 11.90
N PHE A 135 -3.27 -31.12 11.75
CA PHE A 135 -3.61 -31.91 10.55
C PHE A 135 -3.01 -33.32 10.67
N TYR A 136 -3.72 -34.18 11.40
CA TYR A 136 -3.69 -35.63 11.16
C TYR A 136 -4.79 -35.94 10.14
N SER A 137 -4.50 -35.86 8.83
CA SER A 137 -5.41 -36.40 7.82
C SER A 137 -4.64 -36.91 6.59
N LEU A 138 -5.11 -38.03 6.06
CA LEU A 138 -4.60 -38.88 4.97
C LEU A 138 -4.45 -38.22 3.59
N LEU A 139 -4.26 -36.91 3.50
CA LEU A 139 -3.93 -36.25 2.25
C LEU A 139 -2.41 -36.32 1.99
N PRO A 140 -1.96 -36.53 0.75
CA PRO A 140 -0.55 -36.47 0.43
C PRO A 140 0.02 -35.11 0.85
N LEU A 141 1.13 -35.14 1.59
CA LEU A 141 1.81 -33.98 2.19
C LEU A 141 1.81 -32.77 1.24
N THR A 142 2.07 -32.99 -0.05
CA THR A 142 2.14 -31.98 -1.11
C THR A 142 0.89 -31.10 -1.28
N VAL A 143 -0.32 -31.63 -1.07
CA VAL A 143 -1.58 -30.88 -1.25
C VAL A 143 -1.86 -29.97 -0.06
N LEU A 144 -1.54 -30.42 1.16
CA LEU A 144 -1.64 -29.60 2.37
C LEU A 144 -0.60 -28.46 2.38
N PHE A 145 0.60 -28.70 1.83
CA PHE A 145 1.64 -27.66 1.74
C PHE A 145 1.30 -26.54 0.76
N LEU A 146 0.64 -26.85 -0.36
CA LEU A 146 0.30 -25.84 -1.36
C LEU A 146 -0.77 -24.87 -0.81
N GLY A 147 -1.81 -25.40 -0.15
CA GLY A 147 -2.86 -24.59 0.48
C GLY A 147 -2.34 -23.69 1.61
N PHE A 148 -1.44 -24.19 2.47
CA PHE A 148 -0.81 -23.40 3.52
C PHE A 148 0.05 -22.26 2.97
N TRP A 149 0.75 -22.52 1.86
CA TRP A 149 1.70 -21.57 1.28
C TRP A 149 1.01 -20.44 0.48
N ILE A 150 -0.14 -20.74 -0.14
CA ILE A 150 -0.98 -19.78 -0.86
C ILE A 150 -1.83 -18.95 0.10
N GLY A 151 -2.43 -19.59 1.11
CA GLY A 151 -3.18 -18.88 2.15
C GLY A 151 -2.30 -17.85 2.88
N GLY A 152 -1.05 -18.20 3.18
CA GLY A 152 -0.09 -17.25 3.77
C GLY A 152 0.28 -16.08 2.87
N PHE A 153 0.17 -16.19 1.54
CA PHE A 153 0.42 -15.08 0.62
C PHE A 153 -0.72 -14.05 0.66
N VAL A 154 -1.97 -14.52 0.59
CA VAL A 154 -3.16 -13.65 0.64
C VAL A 154 -3.24 -12.94 1.99
N SER A 155 -2.98 -13.64 3.09
CA SER A 155 -2.99 -13.04 4.43
C SER A 155 -1.95 -11.92 4.60
N LEU A 156 -0.79 -12.00 3.95
CA LEU A 156 0.20 -10.92 3.96
C LEU A 156 -0.31 -9.66 3.22
N PHE A 157 -1.09 -9.84 2.15
CA PHE A 157 -1.76 -8.74 1.46
C PHE A 157 -2.90 -8.16 2.29
N GLU A 158 -3.69 -9.00 2.96
CA GLU A 158 -4.74 -8.55 3.89
C GLU A 158 -4.15 -7.74 5.05
N GLU A 159 -3.02 -8.16 5.61
CA GLU A 159 -2.31 -7.44 6.67
C GLU A 159 -1.81 -6.07 6.18
N ALA A 160 -1.15 -6.03 5.02
CA ALA A 160 -0.74 -4.76 4.40
C ALA A 160 -1.95 -3.85 4.13
N THR A 161 -3.07 -4.43 3.71
CA THR A 161 -4.33 -3.73 3.43
C THR A 161 -4.94 -3.13 4.69
N MET A 162 -4.92 -3.82 5.83
CA MET A 162 -5.43 -3.25 7.08
C MET A 162 -4.66 -1.98 7.45
N GLY A 163 -3.33 -2.03 7.37
CA GLY A 163 -2.50 -0.87 7.62
C GLY A 163 -2.70 0.24 6.59
N ALA A 164 -2.88 -0.10 5.31
CA ALA A 164 -3.22 0.85 4.24
C ALA A 164 -4.54 1.57 4.51
N LYS A 165 -5.59 0.86 4.96
CA LYS A 165 -6.89 1.45 5.30
C LYS A 165 -6.76 2.50 6.38
N GLU A 166 -6.01 2.20 7.44
CA GLU A 166 -5.75 3.16 8.53
C GLU A 166 -5.03 4.40 8.01
N GLU A 167 -4.02 4.21 7.16
CA GLU A 167 -3.24 5.30 6.58
C GLU A 167 -4.06 6.20 5.64
N LEU A 168 -4.89 5.58 4.79
CA LEU A 168 -5.85 6.25 3.94
C LEU A 168 -6.85 7.09 4.74
N GLN A 169 -7.34 6.58 5.86
CA GLN A 169 -8.40 7.23 6.64
C GLN A 169 -7.89 8.32 7.58
N VAL A 170 -6.67 8.20 8.09
CA VAL A 170 -6.13 9.08 9.12
C VAL A 170 -5.00 9.97 8.59
N PRO A 171 -3.74 9.52 8.42
CA PRO A 171 -2.63 10.40 8.03
C PRO A 171 -2.78 10.98 6.61
N LEU A 172 -3.31 10.21 5.65
CA LEU A 172 -3.53 10.68 4.27
C LEU A 172 -4.84 11.45 4.09
N HIS A 173 -5.64 11.61 5.16
CA HIS A 173 -6.84 12.41 5.12
C HIS A 173 -6.51 13.89 4.75
N PRO A 174 -7.35 14.59 3.97
CA PRO A 174 -7.09 15.99 3.57
C PRO A 174 -6.82 16.97 4.73
N LYS A 175 -7.31 16.68 5.93
CA LYS A 175 -7.00 17.48 7.13
C LYS A 175 -5.59 17.26 7.68
N ASN A 176 -5.05 16.05 7.53
CA ASN A 176 -3.79 15.62 8.15
C ASN A 176 -2.61 15.60 7.18
N ILE A 177 -2.88 15.59 5.87
CA ILE A 177 -1.84 15.42 4.85
C ILE A 177 -0.75 16.50 4.91
N LYS A 178 -1.11 17.72 5.33
CA LYS A 178 -0.16 18.83 5.48
C LYS A 178 0.77 18.67 6.67
N ALA A 179 0.48 17.80 7.63
CA ALA A 179 1.37 17.49 8.74
C ALA A 179 2.38 16.39 8.39
N GLN A 180 2.21 15.70 7.26
CA GLN A 180 3.10 14.61 6.86
C GLN A 180 4.45 15.13 6.36
N HIS A 181 5.51 14.38 6.62
CA HIS A 181 6.81 14.66 6.03
C HIS A 181 6.98 13.91 4.71
N THR A 182 7.63 14.55 3.76
CA THR A 182 7.86 13.97 2.43
C THR A 182 8.71 12.69 2.47
N TYR A 183 9.65 12.56 3.42
CA TYR A 183 10.58 11.43 3.45
C TYR A 183 9.91 10.07 3.77
N PRO A 184 9.17 9.92 4.89
CA PRO A 184 8.43 8.67 5.17
C PRO A 184 7.47 8.29 4.04
N LEU A 185 6.73 9.27 3.50
CA LEU A 185 5.80 9.01 2.39
C LEU A 185 6.53 8.52 1.13
N ARG A 186 7.73 9.04 0.82
CA ARG A 186 8.53 8.56 -0.31
C ARG A 186 9.04 7.14 -0.10
N GLN A 187 9.46 6.78 1.11
CA GLN A 187 9.89 5.42 1.42
C GLN A 187 8.73 4.45 1.22
N LEU A 188 7.56 4.78 1.78
CA LEU A 188 6.34 3.99 1.62
C LEU A 188 5.92 3.87 0.16
N LEU A 189 5.87 4.99 -0.57
CA LEU A 189 5.56 5.02 -2.01
C LEU A 189 6.50 4.14 -2.83
N THR A 190 7.81 4.16 -2.52
CA THR A 190 8.81 3.34 -3.22
C THR A 190 8.53 1.85 -3.02
N LYS A 191 8.14 1.44 -1.82
CA LYS A 191 7.79 0.04 -1.51
C LYS A 191 6.51 -0.38 -2.23
N TYR A 192 5.48 0.47 -2.22
CA TYR A 192 4.24 0.19 -2.97
C TYR A 192 4.47 0.12 -4.48
N THR A 193 5.20 1.07 -5.05
CA THR A 193 5.53 1.05 -6.48
C THR A 193 6.30 -0.22 -6.85
N ARG A 194 7.22 -0.67 -6.01
CA ARG A 194 7.93 -1.93 -6.22
C ARG A 194 7.01 -3.15 -6.11
N LEU A 195 6.11 -3.17 -5.13
CA LEU A 195 5.15 -4.25 -4.91
C LEU A 195 4.19 -4.37 -6.10
N LEU A 196 3.54 -3.26 -6.48
CA LEU A 196 2.60 -3.21 -7.60
C LEU A 196 3.30 -3.49 -8.93
N GLY A 197 4.52 -2.98 -9.14
CA GLY A 197 5.31 -3.26 -10.34
C GLY A 197 5.67 -4.75 -10.51
N MET A 198 5.74 -5.54 -9.42
CA MET A 198 5.88 -6.99 -9.57
C MET A 198 4.61 -7.65 -10.11
N LEU A 199 3.43 -7.09 -9.82
CA LEU A 199 2.13 -7.60 -10.27
C LEU A 199 1.78 -7.15 -11.70
N GLU A 200 2.34 -6.04 -12.18
CA GLU A 200 2.16 -5.56 -13.55
C GLU A 200 2.73 -6.55 -14.60
N ASN A 201 3.71 -7.38 -14.23
CA ASN A 201 4.23 -8.41 -15.10
C ASN A 201 3.28 -9.63 -15.11
N PRO A 202 2.64 -9.97 -16.25
CA PRO A 202 1.65 -11.05 -16.29
C PRO A 202 2.22 -12.41 -15.90
N ALA A 203 3.50 -12.69 -16.20
CA ALA A 203 4.15 -13.93 -15.81
C ALA A 203 4.43 -13.99 -14.30
N HIS A 204 4.67 -12.86 -13.65
CA HIS A 204 4.79 -12.81 -12.19
C HIS A 204 3.42 -12.94 -11.54
N LEU A 205 2.42 -12.23 -12.05
CA LEU A 205 1.05 -12.31 -11.57
C LEU A 205 0.56 -13.75 -11.63
N GLU A 206 0.63 -14.41 -12.79
CA GLU A 206 0.23 -15.81 -12.96
C GLU A 206 0.94 -16.75 -11.97
N ARG A 207 2.23 -16.54 -11.70
CA ARG A 207 2.97 -17.35 -10.70
C ARG A 207 2.50 -17.10 -9.27
N LEU A 208 2.15 -15.87 -8.94
CA LEU A 208 1.72 -15.48 -7.60
C LEU A 208 0.28 -15.92 -7.33
N THR A 209 -0.57 -15.89 -8.35
CA THR A 209 -2.02 -15.97 -8.19
C THR A 209 -2.67 -17.14 -8.91
N GLY A 210 -1.97 -17.81 -9.83
CA GLY A 210 -2.51 -18.91 -10.66
C GLY A 210 -2.90 -20.18 -9.89
N LEU A 211 -2.54 -20.26 -8.60
CA LEU A 211 -2.94 -21.34 -7.70
C LEU A 211 -4.00 -20.92 -6.67
N LEU A 212 -4.44 -19.66 -6.69
CA LEU A 212 -5.48 -19.18 -5.79
C LEU A 212 -6.82 -19.83 -6.11
N GLY A 213 -7.53 -20.27 -5.08
CA GLY A 213 -8.95 -20.58 -5.21
C GLY A 213 -9.76 -19.32 -5.52
N VAL A 214 -11.01 -19.48 -5.95
CA VAL A 214 -11.90 -18.34 -6.30
C VAL A 214 -12.05 -17.35 -5.14
N GLU A 215 -12.17 -17.86 -3.91
CA GLU A 215 -12.32 -17.02 -2.72
C GLU A 215 -11.02 -16.29 -2.35
N ASP A 216 -9.88 -16.96 -2.45
CA ASP A 216 -8.57 -16.35 -2.18
C ASP A 216 -8.23 -15.30 -3.25
N TRP A 217 -8.63 -15.55 -4.49
CA TRP A 217 -8.50 -14.60 -5.59
C TRP A 217 -9.30 -13.33 -5.31
N ARG A 218 -10.58 -13.46 -4.91
CA ARG A 218 -11.43 -12.32 -4.56
C ARG A 218 -10.82 -11.47 -3.45
N ARG A 219 -10.32 -12.11 -2.39
CA ARG A 219 -9.67 -11.41 -1.26
C ARG A 219 -8.38 -10.73 -1.67
N PHE A 220 -7.58 -11.36 -2.53
CA PHE A 220 -6.39 -10.76 -3.12
C PHE A 220 -6.72 -9.52 -3.98
N GLU A 221 -7.75 -9.61 -4.82
CA GLU A 221 -8.21 -8.50 -5.66
C GLU A 221 -8.69 -7.30 -4.81
N GLU A 222 -9.51 -7.56 -3.79
CA GLU A 222 -9.96 -6.52 -2.84
C GLU A 222 -8.79 -5.86 -2.09
N ALA A 223 -7.78 -6.65 -1.69
CA ALA A 223 -6.57 -6.11 -1.09
C ALA A 223 -5.80 -5.22 -2.07
N LEU A 224 -5.65 -5.67 -3.33
CA LEU A 224 -4.92 -4.95 -4.37
C LEU A 224 -5.53 -3.58 -4.65
N GLU A 225 -6.85 -3.48 -4.78
CA GLU A 225 -7.54 -2.20 -5.01
C GLU A 225 -7.23 -1.15 -3.93
N VAL A 226 -7.14 -1.58 -2.66
CA VAL A 226 -6.82 -0.69 -1.55
C VAL A 226 -5.36 -0.22 -1.62
N LEU A 227 -4.42 -1.13 -1.91
CA LEU A 227 -3.00 -0.79 -2.02
C LEU A 227 -2.74 0.13 -3.23
N GLU A 228 -3.46 -0.05 -4.33
CA GLU A 228 -3.41 0.83 -5.50
C GLU A 228 -3.92 2.24 -5.16
N ALA A 229 -5.07 2.33 -4.47
CA ALA A 229 -5.61 3.61 -4.03
C ALA A 229 -4.65 4.36 -3.10
N GLU A 230 -4.00 3.66 -2.17
CA GLU A 230 -2.97 4.24 -1.33
C GLU A 230 -1.75 4.71 -2.13
N ASN A 231 -1.25 3.88 -3.05
CA ASN A 231 -0.13 4.24 -3.91
C ASN A 231 -0.41 5.51 -4.73
N GLU A 232 -1.60 5.65 -5.32
CA GLU A 232 -2.00 6.85 -6.06
C GLU A 232 -2.11 8.08 -5.16
N LEU A 233 -2.68 7.95 -3.97
CA LEU A 233 -2.74 9.06 -3.02
C LEU A 233 -1.36 9.47 -2.51
N LEU A 234 -0.45 8.52 -2.27
CA LEU A 234 0.93 8.78 -1.90
C LEU A 234 1.69 9.54 -2.99
N LYS A 235 1.51 9.18 -4.28
CA LYS A 235 2.12 9.92 -5.41
C LYS A 235 1.75 11.40 -5.39
N VAL A 236 0.45 11.68 -5.19
CA VAL A 236 -0.06 13.05 -5.14
C VAL A 236 0.43 13.77 -3.88
N ALA A 237 0.34 13.10 -2.73
CA ALA A 237 0.76 13.64 -1.43
C ALA A 237 2.23 14.07 -1.41
N VAL A 238 3.13 13.19 -1.84
CA VAL A 238 4.58 13.41 -1.90
C VAL A 238 4.94 14.59 -2.80
N ARG A 239 4.21 14.77 -3.90
CA ARG A 239 4.53 15.77 -4.92
C ARG A 239 4.08 17.18 -4.51
N GLU A 240 2.94 17.29 -3.83
CA GLU A 240 2.22 18.58 -3.75
C GLU A 240 1.74 18.99 -2.35
N TYR A 241 1.70 18.08 -1.37
CA TYR A 241 1.03 18.35 -0.09
C TYR A 241 1.88 18.09 1.15
N ALA A 242 2.78 17.11 1.10
CA ALA A 242 3.68 16.80 2.19
C ALA A 242 4.73 17.90 2.38
N GLN A 243 5.16 18.11 3.63
CA GLN A 243 6.16 19.12 3.96
C GLN A 243 7.57 18.55 3.85
N THR A 244 8.48 19.37 3.31
CA THR A 244 9.91 19.12 3.40
C THR A 244 10.44 19.92 4.58
N PHE A 245 10.64 19.27 5.73
CA PHE A 245 11.37 19.88 6.83
C PHE A 245 12.88 19.91 6.50
N PRO A 246 13.65 20.85 7.06
CA PRO A 246 15.10 20.86 6.89
C PRO A 246 15.64 19.48 7.30
N ARG A 247 16.40 18.84 6.41
CA ARG A 247 17.20 17.68 6.79
C ARG A 247 18.23 18.17 7.80
N PHE A 248 18.33 17.50 8.94
CA PHE A 248 19.64 17.35 9.54
C PHE A 248 20.33 16.31 8.66
N ASP A 249 21.16 16.78 7.73
CA ASP A 249 22.30 15.96 7.35
C ASP A 249 23.04 15.71 8.65
N VAL A 250 22.95 14.49 9.18
CA VAL A 250 23.81 14.05 10.28
C VAL A 250 25.20 13.97 9.67
N ALA A 251 25.86 15.13 9.61
CA ALA A 251 27.29 15.20 9.43
C ALA A 251 27.93 14.91 10.80
N ALA A 252 28.77 13.88 10.79
CA ALA A 252 29.61 13.31 11.86
C ALA A 252 28.95 12.23 12.72
#